data_AF-A0A2U9P167-F1
#
_entry.id   AF-A0A2U9P167-F1
#
_cell.length_a   1.000
_cell.length_b   1.000
_cell.length_c   1.000
_cell.angle_alpha   90.00
_cell.angle_beta   90.00
_cell.angle_gamma   90.00
#
_symmetry.space_group_name_H-M   'P 1'
#
loop_
_entity.id
_entity.type
_entity.pdbx_description
1 polymer ?
#
loop_
_entity_poly.entity_id
_entity_poly.type
_entity_poly.pdbx_seq_one_letter_code
_entity_poly.pdbx_strand_id
1 'polypeptide(L)'
;MPRSAAEIVQAAFRAYWGQDRDAALPLYADDFTFTSPNDDHIGKADFFERCFPTADRFVEQRLLHVTPADDELVLVLYEYELTTGGRYRNMEAITVRDGLIREVQVFFGGRV
;
A
#
# COMPACT_ATOMS: atom_id res chain seq x y z
N MET A 1 6.10 -19.53 11.88
CA MET A 1 6.99 -19.11 10.79
C MET A 1 6.89 -17.59 10.69
N PRO A 2 7.97 -16.86 10.38
CA PRO A 2 7.86 -15.44 10.09
C PRO A 2 6.90 -15.23 8.90
N ARG A 3 6.14 -14.12 8.91
CA ARG A 3 5.27 -13.78 7.77
C ARG A 3 6.13 -13.53 6.54
N SER A 4 5.70 -14.04 5.40
CA SER A 4 6.24 -13.69 4.09
C SER A 4 6.01 -12.22 3.77
N ALA A 5 6.80 -11.67 2.84
CA ALA A 5 6.63 -10.29 2.36
C ALA A 5 5.19 -10.05 1.83
N ALA A 6 4.64 -11.00 1.08
CA ALA A 6 3.26 -10.93 0.58
C ALA A 6 2.22 -10.89 1.71
N GLU A 7 2.39 -11.67 2.78
CA GLU A 7 1.47 -11.64 3.93
C GLU A 7 1.54 -10.31 4.69
N ILE A 8 2.72 -9.70 4.77
CA ILE A 8 2.91 -8.37 5.37
C ILE A 8 2.21 -7.30 4.53
N VAL A 9 2.41 -7.34 3.20
CA VAL A 9 1.72 -6.43 2.27
C VAL A 9 0.21 -6.59 2.37
N GLN A 10 -0.32 -7.82 2.36
CA GLN A 10 -1.76 -8.04 2.53
C GLN A 10 -2.26 -7.55 3.88
N ALA A 11 -1.48 -7.68 4.96
CA ALA A 11 -1.83 -7.12 6.26
C ALA A 11 -1.90 -5.60 6.24
N ALA A 12 -0.96 -4.94 5.55
CA ALA A 12 -0.97 -3.49 5.38
C ALA A 12 -2.19 -3.01 4.59
N PHE A 13 -2.56 -3.67 3.48
CA PHE A 13 -3.78 -3.36 2.74
C PHE A 13 -5.05 -3.57 3.58
N ARG A 14 -5.12 -4.63 4.39
CA ARG A 14 -6.25 -4.84 5.31
C ARG A 14 -6.33 -3.73 6.37
N ALA A 15 -5.20 -3.34 6.94
CA ALA A 15 -5.15 -2.27 7.93
C ALA A 15 -5.51 -0.91 7.31
N TYR A 16 -5.04 -0.63 6.09
CA TYR A 16 -5.42 0.55 5.32
C TYR A 16 -6.93 0.57 5.03
N TRP A 17 -7.49 -0.52 4.50
CA TRP A 17 -8.94 -0.59 4.23
C TRP A 17 -9.78 -0.43 5.49
N GLY A 18 -9.37 -1.05 6.60
CA GLY A 18 -10.01 -0.92 7.91
C GLY A 18 -9.72 0.41 8.61
N GLN A 19 -8.86 1.26 8.05
CA GLN A 19 -8.35 2.49 8.68
C GLN A 19 -7.77 2.24 10.09
N ASP A 20 -7.21 1.05 10.30
CA ASP A 20 -6.63 0.60 11.56
C ASP A 20 -5.16 1.01 11.64
N ARG A 21 -4.95 2.24 12.10
CA ARG A 21 -3.61 2.81 12.24
C ARG A 21 -2.73 2.02 13.21
N ASP A 22 -3.31 1.51 14.30
CA ASP A 22 -2.55 0.77 15.33
C ASP A 22 -2.08 -0.59 14.82
N ALA A 23 -2.87 -1.27 13.97
CA ALA A 23 -2.44 -2.46 13.27
C ALA A 23 -1.44 -2.18 12.15
N ALA A 24 -1.54 -1.02 11.49
CA ALA A 24 -0.65 -0.63 10.39
C ALA A 24 0.74 -0.22 10.89
N LEU A 25 0.84 0.67 11.88
CA LEU A 25 2.11 1.27 12.34
C LEU A 25 3.27 0.28 12.58
N PRO A 26 3.05 -0.90 13.20
CA PRO A 26 4.11 -1.89 13.42
C PRO A 26 4.58 -2.62 12.16
N LEU A 27 3.86 -2.50 11.03
CA LEU A 27 4.24 -3.12 9.76
C LEU A 27 5.24 -2.27 8.97
N TYR A 28 5.41 -0.98 9.31
CA TYR A 28 6.27 -0.05 8.58
C TYR A 28 7.53 0.24 9.37
N ALA A 29 8.67 0.24 8.71
CA ALA A 29 9.95 0.59 9.30
C ALA A 29 10.06 2.09 9.63
N ASP A 30 10.97 2.46 10.53
CA ASP A 30 11.13 3.86 10.95
C ASP A 30 11.72 4.76 9.84
N ASP A 31 12.53 4.19 8.94
CA ASP A 31 13.09 4.86 7.76
C ASP A 31 12.23 4.69 6.49
N PHE A 32 10.95 4.33 6.66
CA PHE A 32 10.04 4.09 5.55
C PHE A 32 9.88 5.30 4.62
N THR A 33 9.87 5.04 3.31
CA THR A 33 9.59 6.02 2.25
C THR A 33 8.36 5.65 1.43
N PHE A 34 7.60 6.67 1.03
CA PHE A 34 6.46 6.53 0.12
C PHE A 34 6.61 7.46 -1.08
N THR A 35 6.39 6.90 -2.27
CA THR A 35 6.40 7.65 -3.53
C THR A 35 5.15 7.33 -4.34
N SER A 36 4.52 8.36 -4.90
CA SER A 36 3.40 8.28 -5.83
C SER A 36 3.57 9.37 -6.91
N PRO A 37 2.74 9.43 -7.95
CA PRO A 37 2.77 10.54 -8.90
C PRO A 37 2.56 11.93 -8.25
N ASN A 38 2.00 11.97 -7.03
CA ASN A 38 1.72 13.21 -6.29
C ASN A 38 2.67 13.45 -5.10
N ASP A 39 3.48 12.47 -4.71
CA ASP A 39 4.32 12.52 -3.51
C ASP A 39 5.70 11.92 -3.83
N ASP A 40 6.78 12.62 -3.45
CA ASP A 40 8.15 12.20 -3.74
C ASP A 40 8.89 11.87 -2.44
N HIS A 41 9.13 10.58 -2.19
CA HIS A 41 9.89 10.05 -1.05
C HIS A 41 9.51 10.66 0.32
N ILE A 42 8.21 10.76 0.60
CA ILE A 42 7.74 11.25 1.90
C ILE A 42 7.97 10.18 2.98
N GLY A 43 8.17 10.61 4.23
CA GLY A 43 8.45 9.71 5.34
C GLY A 43 7.20 9.06 5.96
N LYS A 44 7.41 8.14 6.90
CA LYS A 44 6.34 7.46 7.66
C LYS A 44 5.32 8.40 8.29
N ALA A 45 5.76 9.48 8.94
CA ALA A 45 4.85 10.43 9.57
C ALA A 45 3.89 11.07 8.55
N ASP A 46 4.44 11.60 7.45
CA ASP A 46 3.68 12.24 6.39
C ASP A 46 2.74 11.26 5.69
N PHE A 47 3.19 10.01 5.44
CA PHE A 47 2.35 8.96 4.87
C PHE A 47 1.12 8.68 5.74
N PHE A 48 1.31 8.51 7.05
CA PHE A 48 0.20 8.24 7.98
C PHE A 48 -0.72 9.44 8.22
N GLU A 49 -0.24 10.66 7.97
CA GLU A 49 -1.05 11.87 8.05
C GLU A 49 -1.83 12.16 6.75
N ARG A 50 -1.24 11.90 5.59
CA ARG A 50 -1.77 12.36 4.29
C ARG A 50 -2.33 11.23 3.43
N CYS A 51 -1.66 10.09 3.37
CA CYS A 51 -1.97 9.01 2.44
C CYS A 51 -2.80 7.91 3.10
N PHE A 52 -2.49 7.52 4.34
CA PHE A 52 -3.22 6.48 5.06
C PHE A 52 -4.72 6.80 5.30
N PRO A 53 -5.13 8.04 5.67
CA PRO A 53 -6.51 8.33 6.02
C PRO A 53 -7.41 8.57 4.79
N THR A 54 -7.20 7.83 3.71
CA THR A 54 -7.84 8.10 2.41
C THR A 54 -8.70 6.96 1.88
N ALA A 55 -8.88 5.87 2.64
CA ALA A 55 -9.70 4.74 2.19
C ALA A 55 -11.19 5.11 2.05
N ASP A 56 -11.66 6.14 2.75
CA ASP A 56 -13.02 6.69 2.63
C ASP A 56 -13.34 7.30 1.25
N ARG A 57 -12.29 7.59 0.46
CA ARG A 57 -12.43 8.03 -0.94
C ARG A 57 -12.88 6.92 -1.87
N PHE A 58 -12.82 5.67 -1.41
CA PHE A 58 -13.11 4.48 -2.21
C PHE A 58 -14.41 3.82 -1.77
N VAL A 59 -15.20 3.37 -2.75
CA VAL A 59 -16.33 2.45 -2.52
C VAL A 59 -15.82 1.04 -2.29
N GLU A 60 -14.83 0.63 -3.09
CA GLU A 60 -14.15 -0.66 -2.97
C GLU A 60 -12.69 -0.54 -3.36
N GLN A 61 -11.85 -1.42 -2.80
CA GLN A 61 -10.51 -1.70 -3.29
C GLN A 61 -10.32 -3.21 -3.35
N ARG A 62 -9.97 -3.73 -4.52
CA ARG A 62 -9.83 -5.16 -4.78
C ARG A 62 -8.43 -5.49 -5.27
N LEU A 63 -7.70 -6.24 -4.45
CA LEU A 63 -6.40 -6.80 -4.83
C LEU A 63 -6.60 -7.88 -5.89
N LEU A 64 -6.07 -7.66 -7.08
CA LEU A 64 -6.10 -8.64 -8.18
C LEU A 64 -4.94 -9.61 -8.07
N HIS A 65 -3.74 -9.08 -7.80
CA HIS A 65 -2.53 -9.85 -7.59
C HIS A 65 -1.69 -9.24 -6.47
N VAL A 66 -1.09 -10.13 -5.66
CA VAL A 66 -0.03 -9.80 -4.71
C VAL A 66 1.07 -10.82 -4.97
N THR A 67 2.09 -10.41 -5.71
CA THR A 67 3.08 -11.31 -6.30
C THR A 67 4.47 -10.92 -5.82
N PRO A 68 5.18 -11.78 -5.07
CA PRO A 68 6.61 -11.59 -4.81
C PRO A 68 7.37 -11.57 -6.14
N ALA A 69 8.13 -10.51 -6.39
CA ALA A 69 9.08 -10.44 -7.49
C ALA A 69 10.43 -11.06 -7.10
N ASP A 70 10.81 -10.91 -5.82
CA ASP A 70 11.96 -11.54 -5.18
C ASP A 70 11.70 -11.69 -3.66
N ASP A 71 12.76 -11.86 -2.87
CA ASP A 71 12.68 -12.06 -1.41
C ASP A 71 12.19 -10.83 -0.64
N GLU A 72 12.41 -9.62 -1.17
CA GLU A 72 12.05 -8.35 -0.51
C GLU A 72 10.93 -7.61 -1.26
N LEU A 73 10.89 -7.69 -2.59
CA LEU A 73 9.98 -6.92 -3.44
C LEU A 73 8.67 -7.65 -3.70
N VAL A 74 7.55 -6.98 -3.43
CA VAL A 74 6.20 -7.45 -3.75
C VAL A 74 5.54 -6.48 -4.71
N LEU A 75 5.00 -7.02 -5.80
CA LEU A 75 4.20 -6.27 -6.76
C LEU A 75 2.71 -6.50 -6.49
N VAL A 76 1.95 -5.42 -6.39
CA VAL A 76 0.51 -5.45 -6.16
C VAL A 76 -0.21 -4.83 -7.33
N LEU A 77 -1.15 -5.55 -7.93
CA LEU A 77 -2.10 -4.99 -8.90
C LEU A 77 -3.46 -4.97 -8.24
N TYR A 78 -4.12 -3.80 -8.23
CA TYR A 78 -5.45 -3.66 -7.66
C TYR A 78 -6.34 -2.75 -8.48
N GLU A 79 -7.64 -2.95 -8.32
CA GLU A 79 -8.67 -2.01 -8.77
C GLU A 79 -9.29 -1.31 -7.59
N TYR A 80 -9.75 -0.09 -7.81
CA TYR A 80 -10.56 0.63 -6.83
C TYR A 80 -11.63 1.45 -7.55
N GLU A 81 -12.73 1.66 -6.86
CA GLU A 81 -13.82 2.52 -7.30
C GLU A 81 -13.89 3.75 -6.41
N LEU A 82 -13.91 4.94 -7.00
CA LEU A 82 -14.02 6.19 -6.25
C LEU A 82 -15.47 6.43 -5.82
N THR A 83 -15.68 7.03 -4.65
CA THR A 83 -17.01 7.50 -4.22
C THR A 83 -17.55 8.61 -5.12
N THR A 84 -16.66 9.34 -5.82
CA THR A 84 -17.01 10.30 -6.87
C THR A 84 -17.37 9.65 -8.22
N GLY A 85 -17.31 8.32 -8.29
CA GLY A 85 -17.53 7.53 -9.49
C GLY A 85 -16.26 7.25 -10.28
N GLY A 86 -16.31 6.18 -11.08
CA GLY A 86 -15.20 5.71 -11.90
C GLY A 86 -14.38 4.62 -11.21
N ARG A 87 -13.92 3.66 -12.02
CA ARG A 87 -13.08 2.55 -11.60
C ARG A 87 -11.70 2.70 -12.24
N TYR A 88 -10.67 2.47 -11.45
CA TYR A 88 -9.29 2.64 -11.84
C TYR A 88 -8.48 1.41 -11.46
N ARG A 89 -7.33 1.22 -12.11
CA ARG A 89 -6.41 0.13 -11.80
C ARG A 89 -5.02 0.69 -11.59
N ASN A 90 -4.43 0.43 -10.44
CA ASN A 90 -3.09 0.87 -10.07
C ASN A 90 -2.19 -0.33 -9.79
N MET A 91 -0.88 -0.08 -9.86
CA MET A 91 0.14 -1.03 -9.43
C MET A 91 0.99 -0.43 -8.32
N GLU A 92 1.44 -1.24 -7.38
CA GLU A 92 2.40 -0.85 -6.34
C GLU A 92 3.60 -1.80 -6.34
N ALA A 93 4.77 -1.23 -6.13
CA ALA A 93 6.00 -1.95 -5.82
C ALA A 93 6.34 -1.69 -4.34
N ILE A 94 6.39 -2.74 -3.53
CA ILE A 94 6.52 -2.63 -2.08
C ILE A 94 7.70 -3.46 -1.61
N THR A 95 8.67 -2.80 -1.00
CA THR A 95 9.88 -3.43 -0.45
C THR A 95 9.65 -3.77 1.01
N VAL A 96 9.80 -5.05 1.36
CA VAL A 96 9.69 -5.59 2.70
C VAL A 96 11.04 -6.19 3.10
N ARG A 97 11.62 -5.71 4.20
CA ARG A 97 12.89 -6.21 4.74
C ARG A 97 12.77 -6.39 6.24
N ASP A 98 13.30 -7.49 6.76
CA ASP A 98 13.23 -7.86 8.18
C ASP A 98 11.79 -7.87 8.75
N GLY A 99 10.83 -8.20 7.90
CA GLY A 99 9.41 -8.24 8.28
C GLY A 99 8.71 -6.88 8.33
N LEU A 100 9.36 -5.81 7.84
CA LEU A 100 8.84 -4.44 7.83
C LEU A 100 8.83 -3.86 6.42
N ILE A 101 7.80 -3.08 6.10
CA ILE A 101 7.70 -2.30 4.87
C ILE A 101 8.68 -1.12 4.98
N ARG A 102 9.63 -1.06 4.05
CA ARG A 102 10.66 -0.03 3.96
C ARG A 102 10.36 0.99 2.86
N GLU A 103 9.74 0.56 1.76
CA GLU A 103 9.41 1.45 0.66
C GLU A 103 8.10 1.03 0.01
N VAL A 104 7.28 2.01 -0.38
CA VAL A 104 6.12 1.83 -1.24
C VAL A 104 6.23 2.81 -2.42
N GLN A 105 6.16 2.29 -3.64
CA GLN A 105 6.06 3.08 -4.85
C GLN A 105 4.74 2.77 -5.54
N VAL A 106 3.91 3.78 -5.72
CA VAL A 106 2.60 3.67 -6.37
C VAL A 106 2.68 4.17 -7.80
N PHE A 107 2.17 3.37 -8.73
CA PHE A 107 2.01 3.71 -10.13
C PHE A 107 0.52 3.82 -10.44
N PHE A 108 0.05 5.06 -10.67
CA PHE A 108 -1.34 5.29 -11.05
C PHE A 108 -1.57 4.81 -12.48
N GLY A 109 -2.56 3.94 -12.66
CA GLY A 109 -3.02 3.54 -13.97
C GLY A 109 -4.31 4.25 -14.38
N GLY A 110 -4.88 3.77 -15.49
CA GLY A 110 -6.04 4.39 -16.11
C GLY A 110 -7.39 3.88 -15.57
N ARG A 111 -8.45 4.47 -16.13
CA ARG A 111 -9.82 4.00 -15.94
C ARG A 111 -10.01 2.61 -16.56
N VAL A 112 -10.81 1.76 -15.90
CA VAL A 112 -11.23 0.43 -16.37
C VAL A 112 -12.67 0.47 -16.86
#